data_AF-A0A5K1GKL8-F1
#
_entry.id   AF-A0A5K1GKL8-F1
#
_cell.length_a   1.000
_cell.length_b   1.000
_cell.length_c   1.000
_cell.angle_alpha   90.00
_cell.angle_beta   90.00
_cell.angle_gamma   90.00
#
_symmetry.space_group_name_H-M   'P 1'
#
loop_
_entity.id
_entity.type
_entity.pdbx_description
1 polymer ?
#
loop_
_entity_poly.entity_id
_entity_poly.type
_entity_poly.pdbx_seq_one_letter_code
_entity_poly.pdbx_strand_id
1 'polypeptide(L)'
;ETSSAQYILQQFTAASGGLKLQSSIRNAYAMGKLKMVASEFETATKVMKNKNPSRATETGGFVLWQMMPDMWYVELAVGGSKVHAGCNGKLVWRHTPWLGAHAAKGPVRPLRRALQ
;
A
#
# COMPACT_ATOMS: atom_id res chain seq x y z
N GLU A 1 11.15 15.11 20.03
CA GLU A 1 10.01 15.99 20.36
C GLU A 1 8.74 15.39 19.80
N THR A 2 7.78 15.05 20.66
CA THR A 2 6.44 14.59 20.24
C THR A 2 5.54 15.80 20.04
N SER A 3 4.98 15.95 18.84
CA SER A 3 4.03 17.02 18.52
C SER A 3 2.81 16.96 19.45
N SER A 4 2.21 18.10 19.79
CA SER A 4 0.98 18.18 20.59
C SER A 4 -0.16 17.33 20.01
N ALA A 5 -0.21 17.18 18.69
CA ALA A 5 -1.15 16.30 18.01
C ALA A 5 -0.94 14.82 18.35
N GLN A 6 0.31 14.35 18.44
CA GLN A 6 0.60 12.98 18.86
C GLN A 6 0.17 12.75 20.31
N TYR A 7 0.39 13.73 21.18
CA TYR A 7 0.01 13.63 22.59
C TYR A 7 -1.52 13.53 22.76
N ILE A 8 -2.29 14.36 22.06
CA ILE A 8 -3.76 14.34 22.10
C ILE A 8 -4.29 12.98 21.64
N LEU A 9 -3.76 12.45 20.52
CA LEU A 9 -4.16 11.14 20.02
C LEU A 9 -3.85 10.03 21.02
N GLN A 10 -2.66 10.05 21.62
CA GLN A 10 -2.24 9.04 22.59
C GLN A 10 -3.14 9.04 23.84
N GLN A 11 -3.46 10.22 24.37
CA GLN A 11 -4.35 10.36 25.52
C GLN A 11 -5.78 9.87 25.19
N PHE A 12 -6.30 10.24 24.03
CA PHE A 12 -7.61 9.76 23.58
C PHE A 12 -7.64 8.23 23.43
N THR A 13 -6.63 7.63 22.82
CA THR A 13 -6.53 6.16 22.66
C THR A 13 -6.40 5.44 24.01
N ALA A 14 -5.68 6.02 24.97
CA ALA A 14 -5.55 5.48 26.32
C ALA A 14 -6.87 5.55 27.09
N ALA A 15 -7.56 6.70 27.07
CA ALA A 15 -8.81 6.93 27.79
C ALA A 15 -9.98 6.10 27.22
N SER A 16 -10.03 5.91 25.90
CA SER A 16 -11.08 5.12 25.24
C SER A 16 -10.90 3.60 25.37
N GLY A 17 -9.79 3.13 25.94
CA GLY A 17 -9.43 1.71 25.92
C GLY A 17 -9.12 1.18 24.50
N GLY A 18 -9.06 2.06 23.50
CA GLY A 18 -8.85 1.73 22.09
C GLY A 18 -7.54 0.96 21.87
N LEU A 19 -6.53 1.17 22.71
CA LEU A 19 -5.26 0.44 22.63
C LEU A 19 -5.43 -1.07 22.82
N LYS A 20 -6.32 -1.53 23.72
CA LYS A 20 -6.58 -2.95 23.97
C LYS A 20 -7.32 -3.61 22.81
N LEU A 21 -8.28 -2.89 22.23
CA LEU A 21 -9.00 -3.35 21.05
C LEU A 21 -8.06 -3.42 19.85
N GLN A 22 -7.26 -2.37 19.63
CA GLN A 22 -6.32 -2.27 18.53
C GLN A 22 -5.21 -3.33 18.62
N SER A 23 -4.75 -3.66 19.83
CA SER A 23 -3.76 -4.74 20.04
C SER A 23 -4.36 -6.15 19.96
N SER A 24 -5.66 -6.30 20.14
CA SER A 24 -6.38 -7.58 19.97
C SER A 24 -6.61 -7.93 18.50
N ILE A 25 -6.71 -6.92 17.61
CA ILE A 25 -6.87 -7.13 16.17
C ILE A 25 -5.56 -7.66 15.59
N ARG A 26 -5.52 -8.95 15.30
CA ARG A 26 -4.35 -9.59 14.68
C ARG A 26 -4.26 -9.35 13.19
N ASN A 27 -5.40 -9.29 12.51
CA ASN A 27 -5.47 -9.19 11.07
C ASN A 27 -6.53 -8.16 10.67
N ALA A 28 -6.23 -7.37 9.64
CA ALA A 28 -7.13 -6.40 9.07
C ALA A 28 -7.16 -6.56 7.54
N TYR A 29 -8.33 -6.32 6.96
CA TYR A 29 -8.57 -6.35 5.53
C TYR A 29 -9.34 -5.10 5.12
N ALA A 30 -8.91 -4.48 4.04
CA ALA A 30 -9.63 -3.41 3.39
C ALA A 30 -9.62 -3.63 1.88
N MET A 31 -10.76 -3.41 1.24
CA MET A 31 -10.86 -3.40 -0.21
C MET A 31 -11.79 -2.29 -0.64
N GLY A 32 -11.61 -1.82 -1.87
CA GLY A 32 -12.47 -0.78 -2.39
C GLY A 32 -12.28 -0.54 -3.87
N LYS A 33 -13.22 0.20 -4.42
CA LYS A 33 -13.11 0.78 -5.77
C LYS A 33 -12.42 2.13 -5.66
N LEU A 34 -11.66 2.49 -6.66
CA LEU A 34 -11.00 3.79 -6.75
C LEU A 34 -11.07 4.33 -8.18
N LYS A 35 -10.92 5.65 -8.29
CA LYS A 35 -10.79 6.37 -9.55
C LYS A 35 -9.47 7.10 -9.49
N MET A 36 -8.53 6.82 -10.38
CA MET A 36 -7.19 7.38 -10.34
C MET A 36 -6.84 8.03 -11.68
N VAL A 37 -6.11 9.14 -11.62
CA VAL A 37 -5.51 9.74 -12.81
C VAL A 37 -4.16 9.07 -13.03
N ALA A 38 -4.01 8.33 -14.13
CA ALA A 38 -2.72 7.79 -14.53
C ALA A 38 -1.88 8.91 -15.14
N SER A 39 -0.68 9.13 -14.61
CA SER A 39 0.34 9.95 -15.26
C SER A 39 1.32 9.03 -15.98
N GLU A 40 1.59 9.32 -17.26
CA GLU A 40 2.64 8.63 -18.00
C GLU A 40 3.99 8.91 -17.32
N PHE A 41 4.68 7.87 -16.87
CA PHE A 41 6.07 7.96 -16.43
C PHE A 41 6.92 7.11 -17.38
N GLU A 42 7.80 7.75 -18.15
CA GLU A 42 8.72 7.07 -19.05
C GLU A 42 9.66 6.17 -18.25
N THR A 43 9.59 4.87 -18.48
CA THR A 43 10.62 3.92 -18.03
C THR A 43 11.19 3.21 -19.26
N ALA A 44 12.52 3.16 -19.35
CA ALA A 44 13.32 2.94 -20.56
C ALA A 44 13.17 1.58 -21.28
N THR A 45 12.22 0.72 -20.93
CA THR A 45 12.15 -0.66 -21.49
C THR A 45 10.80 -1.11 -22.04
N LYS A 46 9.72 -0.33 -21.94
CA LYS A 46 8.50 -0.59 -22.73
C LYS A 46 7.60 0.63 -22.76
N VAL A 47 7.39 1.18 -23.95
CA VAL A 47 6.36 2.20 -24.18
C VAL A 47 5.01 1.53 -24.04
N MET A 48 4.39 1.64 -22.86
CA MET A 48 3.00 1.29 -22.65
C MET A 48 2.18 2.43 -23.25
N LYS A 49 1.98 2.41 -24.58
CA LYS A 49 1.20 3.42 -25.30
C LYS A 49 -0.26 3.32 -24.87
N ASN A 50 -0.64 4.02 -23.81
CA ASN A 50 -2.04 4.32 -23.57
C ASN A 50 -2.39 5.45 -24.55
N LYS A 51 -2.97 5.11 -25.70
CA LYS A 51 -3.55 6.07 -26.65
C LYS A 51 -4.78 6.70 -26.00
N ASN A 52 -4.59 7.65 -25.09
CA ASN A 52 -5.61 8.65 -24.76
C ASN A 52 -4.95 9.92 -24.20
N PRO A 53 -4.83 10.99 -24.99
CA PRO A 53 -4.24 12.26 -24.56
C PRO A 53 -5.20 13.10 -23.68
N SER A 54 -6.35 12.55 -23.31
CA SER A 54 -7.25 13.19 -22.35
C SER A 54 -6.92 12.68 -20.95
N ARG A 55 -7.06 13.54 -19.93
CA ARG A 55 -6.95 13.24 -18.50
C ARG A 55 -8.03 12.24 -18.04
N ALA A 56 -8.13 11.09 -18.69
CA ALA A 56 -9.13 10.08 -18.45
C ALA A 56 -8.81 9.44 -17.10
N THR A 57 -9.70 9.66 -16.13
CA THR A 57 -9.59 9.00 -14.83
C THR A 57 -9.91 7.53 -15.03
N GLU A 58 -8.97 6.65 -14.74
CA GLU A 58 -9.13 5.22 -14.81
C GLU A 58 -9.83 4.71 -13.55
N THR A 59 -10.81 3.84 -13.72
CA THR A 59 -11.45 3.13 -12.61
C THR A 59 -10.65 1.89 -12.27
N GLY A 60 -10.62 1.56 -10.99
CA GLY A 60 -9.87 0.42 -10.50
C GLY A 60 -10.34 -0.02 -9.13
N GLY A 61 -9.54 -0.88 -8.51
CA GLY A 61 -9.77 -1.34 -7.16
C GLY A 61 -8.47 -1.63 -6.44
N PHE A 62 -8.57 -1.72 -5.12
CA PHE A 62 -7.47 -2.09 -4.26
C PHE A 62 -7.90 -3.14 -3.26
N VAL A 63 -6.90 -3.88 -2.81
CA VAL A 63 -6.98 -4.80 -1.69
C VAL A 63 -5.79 -4.56 -0.79
N LEU A 64 -6.01 -4.50 0.52
CA LEU A 64 -5.00 -4.36 1.55
C LEU A 64 -5.26 -5.38 2.66
N TRP A 65 -4.23 -6.17 2.96
CA TRP A 65 -4.18 -7.05 4.11
C TRP A 65 -3.04 -6.60 5.03
N GLN A 66 -3.33 -6.57 6.32
CA GLN A 66 -2.33 -6.40 7.37
C GLN A 66 -2.51 -7.56 8.35
N MET A 67 -1.44 -8.29 8.64
CA MET A 67 -1.46 -9.50 9.45
C MET A 67 -0.33 -9.46 10.48
N MET A 68 -0.62 -9.85 11.71
CA MET A 68 0.35 -9.86 12.80
C MET A 68 1.09 -11.19 12.91
N PRO A 69 2.39 -11.17 13.25
CA PRO A 69 3.27 -10.01 13.29
C PRO A 69 3.82 -9.67 11.89
N ASP A 70 3.97 -8.38 11.59
CA ASP A 70 4.83 -7.87 10.51
C ASP A 70 4.57 -8.40 9.08
N MET A 71 3.35 -8.87 8.80
CA MET A 71 2.93 -9.33 7.49
C MET A 71 1.93 -8.36 6.87
N TRP A 72 2.00 -8.20 5.56
CA TRP A 72 1.02 -7.41 4.83
C TRP A 72 1.03 -7.77 3.35
N TYR A 73 -0.07 -7.47 2.66
CA TYR A 73 -0.19 -7.60 1.22
C TYR A 73 -1.03 -6.45 0.69
N VAL A 74 -0.62 -5.86 -0.42
CA VAL A 74 -1.39 -4.84 -1.12
C VAL A 74 -1.46 -5.19 -2.60
N GLU A 75 -2.62 -4.94 -3.17
CA GLU A 75 -2.87 -5.05 -4.59
C GLU A 75 -3.63 -3.80 -5.06
N LEU A 76 -3.21 -3.27 -6.20
CA LEU A 76 -3.84 -2.16 -6.88
C LEU A 76 -4.00 -2.53 -8.35
N ALA A 77 -5.23 -2.48 -8.86
CA ALA A 77 -5.53 -2.74 -10.26
C ALA A 77 -6.29 -1.55 -10.85
N VAL A 78 -5.71 -0.89 -11.86
CA VAL A 78 -6.22 0.34 -12.48
C VAL A 78 -5.87 0.32 -13.97
N GLY A 79 -6.84 0.60 -14.85
CA GLY A 79 -6.56 0.80 -16.29
C GLY A 79 -5.86 -0.35 -16.99
N GLY A 80 -6.14 -1.60 -16.62
CA GLY A 80 -5.46 -2.79 -17.16
C GLY A 80 -4.04 -3.02 -16.62
N SER A 81 -3.54 -2.13 -15.76
CA SER A 81 -2.29 -2.30 -15.01
C SER A 81 -2.58 -2.85 -13.60
N LYS A 82 -1.77 -3.80 -13.16
CA LYS A 82 -1.89 -4.39 -11.81
C LYS A 82 -0.53 -4.37 -11.12
N VAL A 83 -0.50 -3.82 -9.91
CA VAL A 83 0.67 -3.79 -9.02
C VAL A 83 0.30 -4.52 -7.75
N HIS A 84 1.24 -5.31 -7.25
CA HIS A 84 1.11 -5.92 -5.93
C HIS A 84 2.44 -5.94 -5.19
N ALA A 85 2.36 -5.88 -3.87
CA ALA A 85 3.50 -5.97 -2.99
C ALA A 85 3.09 -6.65 -1.70
N GLY A 86 4.05 -7.26 -1.01
CA GLY A 86 3.76 -7.92 0.25
C GLY A 86 4.99 -8.16 1.09
N CYS A 87 4.73 -8.54 2.34
CA CYS A 87 5.73 -9.00 3.28
C CYS A 87 5.21 -10.22 4.05
N ASN A 88 6.06 -11.25 4.15
CA ASN A 88 5.78 -12.46 4.95
C ASN A 88 6.46 -12.45 6.33
N GLY A 89 6.80 -11.26 6.86
CA GLY A 89 7.54 -11.09 8.11
C GLY A 89 9.05 -11.34 8.01
N LYS A 90 9.55 -11.81 6.86
CA LYS A 90 10.99 -12.06 6.62
C LYS A 90 11.52 -11.40 5.36
N LEU A 91 10.67 -11.34 4.33
CA LEU A 91 11.01 -10.87 3.00
C LEU A 91 9.92 -9.93 2.52
N VAL A 92 10.35 -8.81 1.94
CA VAL A 92 9.47 -7.86 1.26
C VAL A 92 9.61 -8.11 -0.24
N TRP A 93 8.50 -8.15 -0.95
CA TRP A 93 8.48 -8.32 -2.40
C TRP A 93 7.50 -7.35 -3.04
N ARG A 94 7.76 -7.02 -4.30
CA ARG A 94 6.91 -6.19 -5.13
C ARG A 94 6.96 -6.69 -6.55
N HIS A 95 5.85 -6.54 -7.26
CA HIS A 95 5.83 -6.75 -8.69
C HIS A 95 5.01 -5.61 -9.31
N THR A 96 5.72 -4.81 -10.10
CA THR A 96 5.17 -3.72 -10.89
C THR A 96 5.37 -4.05 -12.37
N PRO A 97 4.41 -3.72 -13.26
CA PRO A 97 4.51 -4.03 -14.69
C PRO A 97 5.76 -3.46 -15.37
N TRP A 98 6.29 -2.34 -14.87
CA TRP A 98 7.44 -1.63 -15.43
C TRP A 98 8.81 -2.09 -14.89
N LEU A 99 8.85 -2.71 -13.70
CA LEU A 99 10.11 -3.14 -13.07
C LEU A 99 10.23 -4.67 -12.96
N GLY A 100 9.13 -5.41 -13.14
CA GLY A 100 9.10 -6.86 -12.95
C GLY A 100 9.08 -7.26 -11.47
N ALA A 101 9.25 -8.56 -11.21
CA ALA A 101 9.26 -9.10 -9.84
C ALA A 101 10.58 -8.77 -9.13
N HIS A 102 10.49 -8.08 -8.00
CA HIS A 102 11.62 -7.77 -7.14
C HIS A 102 11.36 -8.18 -5.70
N ALA A 103 12.30 -8.96 -5.15
CA ALA A 103 12.32 -9.34 -3.74
C ALA A 103 13.53 -8.69 -3.07
N ALA A 104 13.31 -8.06 -1.91
CA ALA A 104 14.36 -7.50 -1.08
C ALA A 104 14.44 -8.30 0.24
N LYS A 105 15.64 -8.85 0.52
CA LYS A 105 15.97 -9.38 1.84
C LYS A 105 16.37 -8.20 2.74
N GLY A 106 15.71 -8.06 3.89
CA GLY A 106 15.96 -6.97 4.83
C GLY A 106 14.87 -6.89 5.89
N PRO A 107 15.05 -6.04 6.93
CA PRO A 107 14.06 -5.87 7.99
C PRO A 107 12.71 -5.47 7.38
N VAL A 108 11.63 -5.97 7.99
CA VAL A 108 10.26 -5.71 7.56
C VAL A 108 10.06 -4.20 7.43
N ARG A 109 9.75 -3.76 6.21
CA ARG A 109 9.44 -2.36 5.96
C ARG A 109 7.95 -2.14 6.21
N PRO A 110 7.58 -1.08 6.95
CA PRO A 110 6.19 -0.68 7.05
C PRO A 110 5.60 -0.46 5.65
N LEU A 111 4.33 -0.81 5.46
CA LEU A 111 3.58 -0.63 4.20
C LEU A 111 3.84 0.72 3.51
N ARG A 112 3.96 1.79 4.31
CA ARG A 112 4.21 3.16 3.85
C ARG A 112 5.44 3.31 2.95
N ARG A 113 6.49 2.49 3.12
CA ARG A 113 7.73 2.56 2.35
C ARG A 113 7.78 1.63 1.14
N ALA A 114 6.77 0.78 0.95
CA ALA A 114 6.79 -0.20 -0.15
C ALA A 114 6.23 0.35 -1.48
N LEU A 115 5.42 1.40 -1.41
CA LEU A 115 4.82 2.08 -2.57
C LEU A 115 5.61 3.31 -3.04
N GLN A 116 6.77 3.59 -2.42
CA GLN A 116 7.64 4.71 -2.77
C GLN A 116 8.57 4.39 -3.94
#